data_AF-A0A1X2DA32-F1
#
_entry.id   AF-A0A1X2DA32-F1
#
_cell.length_a   1.000
_cell.length_b   1.000
_cell.length_c   1.000
_cell.angle_alpha   90.00
_cell.angle_beta   90.00
_cell.angle_gamma   90.00
#
_symmetry.space_group_name_H-M   'P 1'
#
loop_
_entity.id
_entity.type
_entity.pdbx_description
1 polymer ?
#
loop_
_entity_poly.entity_id
_entity_poly.type
_entity_poly.pdbx_seq_one_letter_code
_entity_poly.pdbx_strand_id
1 'polypeptide(L)' 'MSSLPIGPPLLTDGDVDTLAWQFLRSPYADDTYADWPLDRRLDGFLRREGLDRLVEDGGTYDLILDRVMAYIAARARLSS' A
#
# COMPACT_ATOMS: atom_id res chain seq x y z
N MET A 1 27.06 23.40 -1.57
CA MET A 1 26.32 22.81 -2.69
C MET A 1 26.29 21.30 -2.45
N SER A 2 25.21 20.77 -1.89
CA SER A 2 25.09 19.34 -1.60
C SER A 2 24.32 18.68 -2.74
N SER A 3 24.96 17.78 -3.49
CA SER A 3 24.27 16.92 -4.45
C SER A 3 23.24 16.07 -3.71
N LEU A 4 21.98 16.17 -4.09
CA LEU A 4 20.95 15.22 -3.71
C LEU A 4 21.25 13.88 -4.41
N PRO A 5 21.10 12.74 -3.73
CA PRO A 5 21.21 11.45 -4.39
C PRO A 5 20.08 11.32 -5.41
N ILE A 6 20.45 11.21 -6.69
CA ILE A 6 19.54 10.87 -7.79
C ILE A 6 19.28 9.36 -7.71
N GLY A 7 18.56 8.94 -6.67
CA GLY A 7 17.86 7.66 -6.63
C GLY A 7 16.36 7.94 -6.72
N PRO A 8 15.53 6.99 -7.18
CA PRO A 8 14.09 7.10 -6.99
C PRO A 8 13.83 7.36 -5.49
N PRO A 9 12.88 8.24 -5.13
CA PRO A 9 12.57 8.46 -3.72
C PRO A 9 12.19 7.11 -3.11
N LEU A 10 13.09 6.61 -2.25
CA LEU A 10 12.81 5.44 -1.42
C LEU A 10 11.62 5.84 -0.55
N LEU A 11 10.51 5.10 -0.62
CA LEU A 11 9.36 5.37 0.23
C LEU A 11 9.81 5.38 1.68
N THR A 12 9.46 6.44 2.41
CA THR A 12 9.66 6.47 3.85
C THR A 12 8.58 5.63 4.53
N ASP A 13 8.82 5.22 5.78
CA ASP A 13 7.78 4.54 6.57
C ASP A 13 6.46 5.32 6.62
N GLY A 14 6.52 6.65 6.63
CA GLY A 14 5.35 7.53 6.61
C GLY A 14 4.60 7.51 5.27
N ASP A 15 5.30 7.33 4.16
CA ASP A 15 4.68 7.17 2.83
C ASP A 15 4.03 5.79 2.70
N VAL A 16 4.61 4.76 3.31
CA VAL A 16 4.00 3.43 3.39
C VAL A 16 2.73 3.46 4.26
N ASP A 17 2.76 4.17 5.40
CA ASP A 17 1.60 4.36 6.30
C ASP A 17 0.43 5.08 5.62
N THR A 18 0.66 6.34 5.23
CA THR A 18 0.43 6.80 3.86
C THR A 18 -0.59 6.02 3.01
N LEU A 19 0.02 5.24 2.10
CA LEU A 19 -0.64 4.42 1.11
C LEU A 19 -1.50 3.33 1.73
N ALA A 20 -1.05 2.68 2.81
CA ALA A 20 -1.82 1.64 3.47
C ALA A 20 -3.14 2.19 4.03
N TRP A 21 -3.12 3.39 4.63
CA TRP A 21 -4.32 4.05 5.14
C TRP A 21 -5.27 4.47 4.02
N GLN A 22 -4.74 5.00 2.92
CA GLN A 22 -5.54 5.35 1.75
C GLN A 22 -6.19 4.12 1.10
N PHE A 23 -5.45 3.03 0.97
CA PHE A 23 -5.96 1.74 0.49
C PHE A 23 -7.16 1.28 1.31
N LEU A 24 -7.04 1.27 2.65
CA LEU A 24 -8.09 0.83 3.56
C LEU A 24 -9.37 1.68 3.55
N ARG A 25 -9.29 2.90 3.00
CA ARG A 25 -10.42 3.82 2.81
C ARG A 25 -10.94 3.87 1.38
N SER A 26 -10.27 3.17 0.48
CA SER A 26 -10.66 3.08 -0.92
C SER A 26 -11.71 1.99 -1.11
N PRO A 27 -12.45 2.02 -2.24
CA PRO A 27 -13.35 0.93 -2.61
C PRO A 27 -12.66 -0.44 -2.70
N TYR A 28 -11.34 -0.49 -2.92
CA TYR A 28 -10.57 -1.74 -2.99
C TYR A 28 -10.49 -2.47 -1.65
N ALA A 29 -10.68 -1.78 -0.53
CA ALA A 29 -10.76 -2.43 0.78
C ALA A 29 -12.18 -2.85 1.16
N ASP A 30 -13.17 -2.58 0.31
CA ASP A 30 -14.58 -2.83 0.55
C ASP A 30 -15.08 -4.09 -0.19
N ASP A 31 -16.35 -4.42 0.03
CA ASP A 31 -17.01 -5.61 -0.53
C ASP A 31 -17.12 -5.58 -2.06
N THR A 32 -16.98 -4.40 -2.67
CA THR A 32 -16.97 -4.23 -4.14
C THR A 32 -15.93 -5.10 -4.82
N TYR A 33 -14.80 -5.35 -4.16
CA TYR A 33 -13.72 -6.21 -4.66
C TYR A 33 -13.54 -7.47 -3.82
N ALA A 34 -14.57 -7.91 -3.08
CA ALA A 34 -14.51 -9.07 -2.18
C ALA A 34 -13.98 -10.34 -2.84
N ASP A 35 -14.29 -10.53 -4.13
CA ASP A 35 -13.87 -11.69 -4.92
C ASP A 35 -12.37 -11.71 -5.27
N TRP A 36 -11.67 -10.59 -5.08
CA TRP A 36 -10.25 -10.49 -5.38
C TRP A 36 -9.41 -10.78 -4.14
N PRO A 37 -8.28 -11.48 -4.27
CA PRO A 37 -7.33 -11.61 -3.17
C PRO A 37 -6.70 -10.24 -2.85
N LEU A 38 -6.23 -10.06 -1.62
CA LEU A 38 -5.80 -8.76 -1.08
C LEU A 38 -4.69 -8.10 -1.91
N ASP A 39 -3.70 -8.89 -2.32
CA ASP A 39 -2.62 -8.50 -3.23
C ASP A 39 -3.16 -7.91 -4.54
N ARG A 40 -4.12 -8.58 -5.17
CA ARG A 40 -4.74 -8.09 -6.40
C ARG A 40 -5.54 -6.80 -6.18
N ARG A 41 -6.19 -6.64 -5.03
CA ARG A 41 -6.88 -5.39 -4.67
C ARG A 41 -5.88 -4.24 -4.50
N LEU A 42 -4.76 -4.52 -3.84
CA LEU A 42 -3.70 -3.54 -3.62
C LEU A 42 -3.02 -3.14 -4.94
N ASP A 43 -2.73 -4.10 -5.82
CA ASP A 43 -2.21 -3.84 -7.17
C ASP A 43 -3.15 -2.91 -7.96
N GLY A 44 -4.44 -3.24 -8.00
CA GLY A 44 -5.46 -2.40 -8.65
C GLY A 44 -5.53 -0.98 -8.10
N PHE A 45 -5.42 -0.83 -6.78
CA PHE A 45 -5.37 0.47 -6.12
C PHE A 45 -4.13 1.27 -6.54
N LEU A 46 -2.93 0.70 -6.46
CA LEU A 46 -1.69 1.39 -6.78
C LEU A 46 -1.65 1.83 -8.26
N ARG A 47 -2.09 0.97 -9.17
CA ARG A 47 -2.19 1.32 -10.60
C ARG A 47 -3.19 2.44 -10.86
N ARG A 48 -4.32 2.45 -10.16
CA ARG A 48 -5.32 3.52 -10.28
C ARG A 48 -4.77 4.88 -9.82
N GLU A 49 -3.91 4.88 -8.80
CA GLU A 49 -3.25 6.09 -8.31
C GLU A 49 -2.00 6.48 -9.14
N GLY A 50 -1.72 5.75 -10.24
CA GLY A 50 -0.57 6.02 -11.13
C GLY A 50 0.78 5.61 -10.54
N LEU A 51 0.77 4.68 -9.60
CA LEU A 51 1.94 4.20 -8.86
C LEU A 51 2.45 2.86 -9.40
N ASP A 52 2.40 2.63 -10.72
CA ASP A 52 2.83 1.38 -11.36
C ASP A 52 4.26 0.97 -10.98
N ARG A 53 5.15 1.96 -10.79
CA ARG A 53 6.53 1.71 -10.35
C ARG A 53 6.64 1.02 -8.99
N LEU A 54 5.67 1.24 -8.10
CA LEU A 54 5.63 0.58 -6.79
C LEU A 54 5.16 -0.87 -6.90
N VAL A 55 4.34 -1.17 -7.90
CA VAL A 55 3.92 -2.56 -8.20
C VAL A 55 5.06 -3.34 -8.83
N GLU A 56 5.85 -2.70 -9.69
CA GLU A 56 7.00 -3.31 -10.36
C GLU A 56 8.18 -3.54 -9.41
N ASP A 57 8.33 -2.72 -8.38
CA ASP A 57 9.28 -2.91 -7.30
C ASP A 57 8.70 -3.84 -6.22
N GLY A 58 8.96 -5.15 -6.37
CA GLY A 58 8.47 -6.16 -5.45
C GLY A 58 8.83 -5.92 -3.98
N GLY A 59 10.01 -5.34 -3.69
CA GLY A 59 10.40 -5.05 -2.31
C GLY A 59 9.57 -3.93 -1.70
N THR A 60 9.31 -2.88 -2.49
CA THR A 60 8.45 -1.78 -2.06
C THR A 60 6.97 -2.21 -1.96
N TYR A 61 6.52 -3.03 -2.90
CA TYR A 61 5.18 -3.62 -2.87
C TYR A 61 4.93 -4.44 -1.60
N ASP A 62 5.88 -5.32 -1.25
CA ASP A 62 5.79 -6.17 -0.06
C ASP A 62 5.69 -5.33 1.23
N LEU A 63 6.43 -4.23 1.33
CA LEU A 63 6.35 -3.31 2.48
C LEU A 63 4.95 -2.68 2.64
N ILE A 64 4.31 -2.30 1.54
CA ILE A 64 2.95 -1.74 1.56
C ILE A 64 1.95 -2.83 1.93
N LEU A 65 2.07 -4.03 1.36
CA LEU A 65 1.20 -5.16 1.65
C LEU A 65 1.29 -5.54 3.13
N ASP A 66 2.50 -5.64 3.68
CA ASP A 66 2.74 -5.92 5.10
C ASP A 66 2.09 -4.86 6.00
N ARG A 67 2.22 -3.57 5.65
CA ARG A 67 1.60 -2.48 6.41
C ARG A 67 0.08 -2.56 6.38
N VAL A 68 -0.51 -2.87 5.22
CA VAL A 68 -1.96 -3.06 5.08
C VAL A 68 -2.44 -4.22 5.96
N MET A 69 -1.76 -5.37 5.93
CA MET A 69 -2.09 -6.51 6.78
C MET A 69 -1.98 -6.19 8.27
N ALA A 70 -0.96 -5.43 8.67
CA ALA A 70 -0.79 -4.99 10.05
C ALA A 70 -1.97 -4.13 10.53
N TYR A 71 -2.46 -3.22 9.70
CA TYR A 71 -3.63 -2.39 10.01
C TYR A 71 -4.94 -3.17 10.05
N ILE A 72 -5.14 -4.13 9.14
CA ILE A 72 -6.29 -5.04 9.19
C ILE A 72 -6.29 -5.83 10.50
N ALA A 73 -5.13 -6.40 10.87
CA ALA A 73 -4.99 -7.15 12.12
C ALA A 73 -5.20 -6.25 13.35
N ALA A 74 -4.69 -5.02 13.36
CA ALA A 74 -4.92 -4.06 14.43
C ALA A 74 -6.42 -3.74 14.59
N ARG A 75 -7.12 -3.49 13.49
CA ARG A 75 -8.57 -3.23 13.50
C ARG A 75 -9.37 -4.42 14.01
N ALA A 76 -9.02 -5.64 13.61
CA ALA A 76 -9.69 -6.87 14.07
C ALA A 76 -9.55 -7.09 15.59
N ARG A 77 -8.40 -6.73 16.17
CA ARG A 77 -8.17 -6.79 17.63
C ARG A 77 -8.99 -5.76 18.41
N LEU A 78 -9.28 -4.60 17.81
CA LEU A 78 -10.08 -3.55 18.45
C LEU A 78 -11.59 -3.83 18.39
N SER A 79 -12.03 -4.70 17.48
CA SER A 79 -13.43 -5.12 17.36
C SER A 79 -13.79 -6.39 18.14
N SER A 80 -12.83 -6.97 18.87
CA SER A 80 -13.02 -8.14 19.74
C SER A 80 -13.21 -7.71 21.19
#